data_AF-A0A3C0KNJ0-F1
#
_entry.id   AF-A0A3C0KNJ0-F1
#
_cell.length_a   1.000
_cell.length_b   1.000
_cell.length_c   1.000
_cell.angle_alpha   90.00
_cell.angle_beta   90.00
_cell.angle_gamma   90.00
#
_symmetry.space_group_name_H-M   'P 1'
#
loop_
_entity.id
_entity.type
_entity.pdbx_description
1 polymer ?
#
loop_
_entity_poly.entity_id
_entity_poly.type
_entity_poly.pdbx_seq_one_letter_code
_entity_poly.pdbx_strand_id
1 'polypeptide(L)'
;MVLSNKEKGVEIIDVSIDGKVWRKYEGLAGTFACFADSCLRMKTLPGFYRTDLAVAGELKGRCLRLMLPGKRSPAVLREILDAALLNIVAFPCTVGEAECFIEVRSEK
;
A
#
# COMPACT_ATOMS: atom_id res chain seq x y z
N MET A 1 6.52 -17.67 24.06
CA MET A 1 5.38 -17.98 23.18
C MET A 1 5.23 -16.82 22.22
N VAL A 2 5.52 -16.99 20.93
CA VAL A 2 5.40 -15.93 19.93
C VAL A 2 3.98 -16.02 19.38
N LEU A 3 3.12 -15.05 19.74
CA LEU A 3 1.77 -14.97 19.19
C LEU A 3 1.83 -14.64 17.71
N SER A 4 0.96 -15.29 16.94
CA SER A 4 0.81 -15.03 15.51
C SER A 4 0.30 -13.59 15.29
N ASN A 5 0.66 -12.94 14.18
CA ASN A 5 0.24 -11.56 13.89
C ASN A 5 -1.30 -11.40 13.90
N LYS A 6 -2.02 -12.46 13.52
CA LYS A 6 -3.48 -12.56 13.60
C LYS A 6 -4.05 -12.41 15.00
N GLU A 7 -3.34 -12.89 16.03
CA GLU A 7 -3.76 -12.78 17.44
C GLU A 7 -3.43 -11.42 18.05
N LYS A 8 -2.52 -10.66 17.42
CA LYS A 8 -2.15 -9.31 17.84
C LYS A 8 -3.00 -8.21 17.21
N GLY A 9 -3.90 -8.57 16.29
CA GLY A 9 -4.73 -7.61 15.56
C GLY A 9 -3.91 -6.71 14.63
N VAL A 10 -2.78 -7.20 14.14
CA VAL A 10 -1.90 -6.47 13.21
C VAL A 10 -1.95 -7.09 11.82
N GLU A 11 -1.90 -6.23 10.80
CA GLU A 11 -1.86 -6.59 9.39
C GLU A 11 -0.45 -6.33 8.85
N ILE A 12 0.13 -7.33 8.17
CA ILE A 12 1.38 -7.14 7.42
C ILE A 12 1.05 -6.96 5.94
N ILE A 13 1.55 -5.86 5.37
CA ILE A 13 1.29 -5.43 4.00
C ILE A 13 2.61 -5.44 3.22
N ASP A 14 2.69 -6.27 2.18
CA ASP A 14 3.81 -6.26 1.24
C ASP A 14 3.55 -5.24 0.12
N VAL A 15 4.50 -4.34 -0.11
CA VAL A 15 4.45 -3.39 -1.21
C VAL A 15 5.43 -3.82 -2.29
N SER A 16 4.90 -3.99 -3.50
CA SER A 16 5.66 -4.27 -4.71
C SER A 16 5.54 -3.11 -5.70
N ILE A 17 6.66 -2.78 -6.34
CA ILE A 17 6.75 -1.75 -7.38
C ILE A 17 7.34 -2.40 -8.62
N ASP A 18 6.64 -2.29 -9.74
CA ASP A 18 6.99 -2.97 -11.00
C ASP A 18 7.25 -4.47 -10.83
N GLY A 19 6.40 -5.13 -10.02
CA GLY A 19 6.47 -6.56 -9.75
C GLY A 19 7.60 -7.00 -8.82
N LYS A 20 8.38 -6.06 -8.25
CA LYS A 20 9.42 -6.36 -7.25
C LYS A 20 8.96 -5.93 -5.87
N VAL A 21 8.91 -6.87 -4.93
CA VAL A 21 8.69 -6.55 -3.52
C VAL A 21 9.79 -5.60 -3.06
N TRP A 22 9.37 -4.44 -2.56
CA TRP A 22 10.26 -3.37 -2.15
C TRP A 22 10.34 -3.26 -0.63
N ARG A 23 9.20 -3.28 0.07
CA ARG A 23 9.13 -3.04 1.52
C ARG A 23 7.87 -3.67 2.11
N LYS A 24 7.93 -4.00 3.41
CA LYS A 24 6.79 -4.42 4.21
C LYS A 24 6.36 -3.32 5.17
N TYR A 25 5.07 -3.31 5.49
CA TYR A 25 4.50 -2.45 6.51
C TYR A 25 3.65 -3.26 7.48
N GLU A 26 3.63 -2.84 8.73
CA GLU A 26 2.73 -3.32 9.77
C GLU A 26 1.73 -2.20 10.10
N GLY A 27 0.46 -2.57 10.17
CA GLY A 27 -0.62 -1.69 10.64
C GLY A 27 -1.54 -2.45 11.59
N LEU A 28 -2.49 -1.74 12.18
CA LEU A 28 -3.57 -2.38 12.92
C LEU A 28 -4.59 -3.01 11.94
N ALA A 29 -5.45 -3.87 12.46
CA ALA A 29 -6.57 -4.42 11.70
C ALA A 29 -7.38 -3.30 11.02
N GLY A 30 -7.58 -3.42 9.70
CA GLY A 30 -8.27 -2.43 8.87
C GLY A 30 -7.38 -1.37 8.23
N THR A 31 -6.06 -1.32 8.52
CA THR A 31 -5.13 -0.42 7.84
C THR A 31 -5.14 -0.66 6.32
N PHE A 32 -5.05 -1.92 5.87
CA PHE A 32 -5.12 -2.23 4.44
C PHE A 32 -6.47 -1.84 3.83
N ALA A 33 -7.57 -2.12 4.55
CA ALA A 33 -8.92 -1.78 4.09
C ALA A 33 -9.10 -0.26 3.93
N CYS A 34 -8.57 0.53 4.86
CA CYS A 34 -8.59 1.99 4.79
C CYS A 34 -7.79 2.52 3.58
N PHE A 35 -6.60 1.94 3.34
CA PHE A 35 -5.79 2.27 2.18
C PHE A 35 -6.52 1.96 0.87
N ALA A 36 -7.12 0.76 0.79
CA ALA A 36 -7.87 0.30 -0.37
C ALA A 36 -9.11 1.15 -0.64
N ASP A 37 -9.91 1.50 0.39
CA ASP A 37 -11.07 2.38 0.22
C ASP A 37 -10.68 3.75 -0.34
N SER A 38 -9.61 4.35 0.18
CA SER A 38 -9.08 5.63 -0.32
C SER A 38 -8.73 5.53 -1.81
N CYS A 39 -8.00 4.48 -2.20
CA CYS A 39 -7.58 4.31 -3.60
C CYS A 39 -8.73 3.96 -4.54
N LEU A 40 -9.66 3.11 -4.11
CA LEU A 40 -10.71 2.57 -4.97
C LEU A 40 -11.93 3.47 -5.06
N ARG A 41 -12.39 4.02 -3.94
CA ARG A 41 -13.60 4.84 -3.85
C ARG A 41 -13.27 6.32 -4.06
N MET A 42 -12.26 6.83 -3.37
CA MET A 42 -11.90 8.25 -3.47
C MET A 42 -10.96 8.54 -4.66
N LYS A 43 -10.39 7.50 -5.28
CA LYS A 43 -9.42 7.62 -6.38
C LYS A 43 -8.18 8.44 -5.99
N THR A 44 -7.80 8.43 -4.71
CA THR A 44 -6.66 9.18 -4.18
C THR A 44 -5.79 8.29 -3.30
N LEU A 45 -4.51 8.69 -3.15
CA LEU A 45 -3.66 8.11 -2.11
C LEU A 45 -3.92 8.80 -0.77
N PRO A 46 -3.91 8.05 0.36
CA PRO A 46 -4.07 8.67 1.67
C PRO A 46 -3.06 9.80 1.95
N GLY A 47 -3.60 10.94 2.39
CA GLY A 47 -2.83 12.16 2.65
C GLY A 47 -2.35 12.91 1.40
N PHE A 48 -2.78 12.50 0.20
CA PHE A 48 -2.57 13.25 -1.04
C PHE A 48 -3.91 13.70 -1.64
N TYR A 49 -4.13 15.01 -1.72
CA TYR A 49 -5.29 15.62 -2.41
C TYR A 49 -4.90 16.21 -3.76
N ARG A 50 -4.04 15.51 -4.53
CA ARG A 50 -3.57 16.00 -5.83
C ARG A 50 -4.12 15.16 -6.97
N THR A 51 -4.59 15.84 -8.02
CA THR A 51 -5.17 15.20 -9.22
C THR A 51 -4.13 14.44 -10.05
N ASP A 52 -2.85 14.81 -9.96
CA ASP A 52 -1.74 14.09 -10.61
C ASP A 52 -1.36 12.78 -9.89
N LEU A 53 -2.01 12.48 -8.76
CA LEU A 53 -1.90 11.22 -8.03
C LEU A 53 -3.24 10.47 -8.02
N ALA A 54 -4.17 10.83 -8.91
CA ALA A 54 -5.42 10.11 -9.07
C ALA A 54 -5.14 8.66 -9.44
N VAL A 55 -5.62 7.71 -8.64
CA VAL A 55 -5.23 6.30 -8.76
C VAL A 55 -6.29 5.51 -9.50
N ALA A 56 -5.89 4.83 -10.58
CA ALA A 56 -6.69 3.72 -11.09
C ALA A 56 -6.33 2.48 -10.28
N GLY A 57 -7.31 1.95 -9.54
CA GLY A 57 -7.12 0.83 -8.63
C GLY A 57 -8.04 -0.34 -8.95
N GLU A 58 -7.53 -1.56 -8.76
CA GLU A 58 -8.31 -2.81 -8.79
C GLU A 58 -7.96 -3.65 -7.55
N LEU A 59 -8.96 -4.26 -6.93
CA LEU A 59 -8.77 -5.19 -5.82
C LEU A 59 -9.06 -6.62 -6.28
N LYS A 60 -8.08 -7.51 -6.13
CA LYS A 60 -8.22 -8.96 -6.37
C LYS A 60 -7.86 -9.73 -5.12
N GLY A 61 -8.87 -10.22 -4.41
CA GLY A 61 -8.67 -10.88 -3.12
C GLY A 61 -7.99 -9.92 -2.14
N ARG A 62 -6.78 -10.28 -1.67
CA ARG A 62 -5.98 -9.46 -0.76
C ARG A 62 -4.89 -8.63 -1.45
N CYS A 63 -4.98 -8.48 -2.78
CA CYS A 63 -4.02 -7.71 -3.58
C CYS A 63 -4.71 -6.47 -4.17
N LEU A 64 -4.23 -5.30 -3.77
CA LEU A 64 -4.59 -4.01 -4.33
C LEU A 64 -3.57 -3.63 -5.41
N ARG A 65 -4.03 -3.51 -6.66
CA ARG A 65 -3.22 -3.06 -7.79
C ARG A 65 -3.52 -1.61 -8.09
N LEU A 66 -2.49 -0.79 -8.13
CA LEU A 66 -2.57 0.64 -8.38
C LEU A 66 -1.78 1.01 -9.63
N MET A 67 -2.40 1.86 -10.45
CA MET A 67 -1.77 2.52 -11.58
C MET A 67 -1.77 4.02 -11.31
N LEU A 68 -0.58 4.59 -11.17
CA LEU A 68 -0.37 6.01 -10.93
C LEU A 68 -0.09 6.74 -12.24
N PRO A 69 -0.71 7.92 -12.49
CA PRO A 69 -0.72 8.53 -13.80
C PRO A 69 0.58 9.26 -14.14
N GLY A 70 1.03 9.14 -15.37
CA GLY A 70 2.29 9.72 -15.84
C GLY A 70 3.57 8.93 -15.47
N LYS A 71 4.67 9.33 -16.12
CA LYS A 71 5.97 8.64 -16.04
C LYS A 71 6.70 8.98 -14.74
N ARG A 72 6.65 8.06 -13.78
CA ARG A 72 7.42 8.14 -12.53
C ARG A 72 8.46 7.05 -12.45
N SER A 73 9.64 7.42 -11.95
CA SER A 73 10.68 6.44 -11.65
C SER A 73 10.28 5.58 -10.46
N PRO A 74 10.82 4.35 -10.32
CA PRO A 74 10.56 3.52 -9.16
C PRO A 74 10.93 4.21 -7.83
N ALA A 75 11.95 5.07 -7.80
CA ALA A 75 12.33 5.82 -6.61
C ALA A 75 11.22 6.78 -6.17
N VAL A 76 10.65 7.54 -7.11
CA VAL A 76 9.54 8.47 -6.83
C VAL A 76 8.29 7.70 -6.39
N LEU A 77 7.99 6.56 -7.02
CA LEU A 77 6.87 5.71 -6.62
C LEU A 77 7.03 5.20 -5.17
N ARG A 78 8.26 4.85 -4.76
CA ARG A 78 8.55 4.44 -3.38
C ARG A 78 8.27 5.56 -2.39
N GLU A 79 8.77 6.77 -2.65
CA GLU A 79 8.57 7.93 -1.77
C GLU A 79 7.09 8.26 -1.59
N ILE A 80 6.32 8.25 -2.69
CA ILE A 80 4.88 8.50 -2.66
C ILE A 80 4.15 7.44 -1.82
N LEU A 81 4.46 6.16 -2.04
CA LEU A 81 3.82 5.06 -1.33
C LEU A 81 4.22 5.01 0.15
N ASP A 82 5.48 5.31 0.48
CA ASP A 82 5.95 5.40 1.86
C ASP A 82 5.15 6.45 2.62
N ALA A 83 5.03 7.66 2.04
CA ALA A 83 4.25 8.73 2.64
C ALA A 83 2.77 8.36 2.79
N ALA A 84 2.16 7.76 1.77
CA ALA A 84 0.75 7.39 1.80
C ALA A 84 0.44 6.35 2.87
N LEU A 85 1.32 5.36 3.06
CA LEU A 85 1.17 4.32 4.08
C LEU A 85 1.41 4.87 5.49
N LEU A 86 2.42 5.72 5.67
CA LEU A 86 2.66 6.41 6.95
C LEU A 86 1.47 7.30 7.35
N ASN A 87 0.79 7.94 6.39
CA ASN A 87 -0.39 8.78 6.64
C ASN A 87 -1.60 8.01 7.19
N ILE A 88 -1.63 6.68 7.05
CA ILE A 88 -2.66 5.82 7.64
C ILE A 88 -2.11 4.92 8.74
N VAL A 89 -0.99 5.35 9.35
CA VAL A 89 -0.41 4.68 10.52
C VAL A 89 0.07 3.25 10.19
N ALA A 90 0.47 3.00 8.94
CA ALA A 90 1.22 1.81 8.56
C ALA A 90 2.72 2.09 8.69
N PHE A 91 3.43 1.30 9.50
CA PHE A 91 4.84 1.51 9.80
C PHE A 91 5.72 0.50 9.06
N PRO A 92 6.88 0.91 8.52
CA PRO A 92 7.82 -0.03 7.93
C PRO A 92 8.21 -1.14 8.92
N CYS A 93 8.20 -2.40 8.47
CA CYS A 93 8.61 -3.54 9.27
C CYS A 93 9.49 -4.50 8.44
N THR A 94 10.22 -5.39 9.12
CA THR A 94 11.10 -6.39 8.48
C THR A 94 10.71 -7.82 8.82
N VAL A 95 9.69 -8.01 9.66
CA VAL A 95 9.27 -9.32 10.20
C VAL A 95 7.79 -9.55 9.93
N GLY A 96 7.39 -10.82 9.85
CA GLY A 96 6.01 -11.23 9.62
C GLY A 96 5.72 -11.69 8.19
N GLU A 97 4.76 -12.62 8.08
CA GLU A 97 4.19 -13.05 6.81
C GLU A 97 3.14 -12.04 6.36
N ALA A 98 3.23 -11.59 5.11
CA ALA A 98 2.29 -10.62 4.57
C ALA A 98 0.92 -11.25 4.37
N GLU A 99 -0.10 -10.58 4.89
CA GLU A 99 -1.49 -11.00 4.73
C GLU A 99 -2.17 -10.24 3.58
N CYS A 100 -1.69 -9.03 3.28
CA CYS A 100 -2.18 -8.16 2.23
C CYS A 100 -1.04 -7.66 1.32
N PHE A 101 -1.38 -7.30 0.09
CA PHE A 101 -0.40 -6.91 -0.94
C PHE A 101 -0.84 -5.64 -1.65
N ILE A 102 0.11 -4.73 -1.86
CA ILE A 102 -0.06 -3.56 -2.72
C ILE A 102 0.93 -3.69 -3.88
N GLU A 103 0.42 -3.66 -5.11
CA GLU A 103 1.23 -3.65 -6.32
C GLU A 103 1.04 -2.31 -7.02
N VAL A 104 2.15 -1.61 -7.27
CA VAL A 104 2.12 -0.27 -7.88
C VAL A 104 2.93 -0.25 -9.17
N ARG A 105 2.36 0.41 -10.18
CA ARG A 105 3.01 0.69 -11.47
C ARG A 105 2.71 2.13 -11.91
N SER A 106 3.60 2.72 -12.69
CA SER A 106 3.33 3.99 -13.38
C SER A 106 2.70 3.75 -14.75
N GLU A 107 1.93 4.72 -15.24
CA GLU A 107 1.50 4.75 -16.64
C GLU A 107 2.71 4.88 -17.58
N LYS A 108 2.58 4.26 -18.75
CA LYS A 108 3.62 4.24 -19.79
C LYS A 108 3.72 5.55 -20.56
#